data_AF-A0A7C5H5Y1-F1
#
_entry.id   AF-A0A7C5H5Y1-F1
#
_cell.length_a   1.000
_cell.length_b   1.000
_cell.length_c   1.000
_cell.angle_alpha   90.00
_cell.angle_beta   90.00
_cell.angle_gamma   90.00
#
_symmetry.space_group_name_H-M   'P 1'
#
loop_
_entity.id
_entity.type
_entity.pdbx_description
1 polymer ?
#
loop_
_entity_poly.entity_id
_entity_poly.type
_entity_poly.pdbx_seq_one_letter_code
_entity_poly.pdbx_strand_id
1 'polypeptide(L)'
;MNKSFVTDVVSIFLIGLSFFVPESYQNPLLFTGLFALSGAITNQLAIHMLFERVPLLYGSGIIEKNFETFKASIRTMIMKQFFTKEQLNRFFENEDKKIDLTPLVEGADFSPAFDALSKTVMESKFGGAISMFGGEEALEGLREPFARKLSAAVSSIVSSDAFKAQLDHHIQSSA
;
A
#
# COMPACT_ATOMS: atom_id res chain seq x y z
N MET A 1 -10.27 -27.65 -15.51
CA MET A 1 -9.71 -28.88 -16.10
C MET A 1 -8.37 -29.15 -15.43
N ASN A 2 -8.17 -30.33 -14.83
CA ASN A 2 -6.88 -30.65 -14.20
C ASN A 2 -5.80 -30.62 -15.30
N LYS A 3 -4.76 -29.78 -15.14
CA LYS A 3 -3.75 -29.58 -16.20
C LYS A 3 -3.01 -30.86 -16.54
N SER A 4 -2.78 -31.73 -15.54
CA SER A 4 -2.14 -33.04 -15.74
C SER A 4 -3.00 -33.99 -16.58
N PHE A 5 -4.32 -33.97 -16.38
CA PHE A 5 -5.26 -34.84 -17.10
C PHE A 5 -5.21 -34.64 -18.62
N VAL A 6 -5.02 -33.41 -19.08
CA VAL A 6 -4.90 -33.12 -20.52
C VAL A 6 -3.65 -33.78 -21.09
N THR A 7 -2.52 -33.66 -20.40
CA THR A 7 -1.25 -34.27 -20.84
C THR A 7 -1.34 -35.80 -20.87
N ASP A 8 -2.00 -36.41 -19.88
CA ASP A 8 -2.22 -37.86 -19.82
C ASP A 8 -3.09 -38.33 -20.99
N VAL A 9 -4.21 -37.66 -21.23
CA VAL A 9 -5.14 -37.98 -22.32
C VAL A 9 -4.47 -37.81 -23.68
N VAL A 10 -3.72 -36.72 -23.89
CA VAL A 10 -2.98 -36.49 -25.14
C VAL A 10 -1.90 -37.56 -25.34
N SER A 11 -1.19 -37.94 -24.28
CA SER A 11 -0.15 -38.98 -24.37
C SER A 11 -0.73 -40.35 -24.71
N ILE A 12 -1.83 -40.74 -24.05
CA ILE A 12 -2.57 -41.98 -24.35
C ILE A 12 -3.13 -41.93 -25.78
N PHE A 13 -3.63 -40.78 -26.21
CA PHE A 13 -4.12 -40.60 -27.58
C PHE A 13 -3.01 -40.78 -28.61
N LEU A 14 -1.82 -40.23 -28.39
CA LEU A 14 -0.66 -40.42 -29.28
C LEU A 14 -0.21 -41.88 -29.34
N ILE A 15 -0.21 -42.58 -28.19
CA ILE A 15 0.04 -44.03 -28.15
C ILE A 15 -1.02 -44.78 -28.95
N GLY A 16 -2.31 -44.49 -28.75
CA GLY A 16 -3.40 -45.12 -29.49
C GLY A 16 -3.32 -44.86 -30.99
N LEU A 17 -3.02 -43.62 -31.40
CA LEU A 17 -2.88 -43.23 -32.81
C LEU A 17 -1.72 -43.97 -33.48
N SER A 18 -0.64 -44.27 -32.75
CA SER A 18 0.53 -44.96 -33.30
C SER A 18 0.20 -46.33 -33.93
N PHE A 19 -0.87 -47.00 -33.49
CA PHE A 19 -1.31 -48.28 -34.05
C PHE A 19 -2.14 -48.17 -35.34
N PHE A 20 -2.59 -46.97 -35.72
CA PHE A 20 -3.43 -46.73 -36.91
C PHE A 20 -2.68 -46.02 -38.05
N VAL A 21 -1.40 -45.70 -37.84
CA VAL A 21 -0.57 -44.92 -38.78
C VAL A 21 0.38 -45.87 -39.54
N PRO A 22 0.80 -45.57 -40.78
CA PRO A 22 1.74 -46.41 -41.54
C PRO A 22 3.06 -46.70 -40.80
N GLU A 23 3.68 -47.86 -41.07
CA GLU A 23 4.87 -48.35 -40.36
C GLU A 23 6.01 -47.33 -40.26
N SER A 24 6.18 -46.47 -41.28
CA SER A 24 7.22 -45.43 -41.30
C SER A 24 7.10 -44.40 -40.16
N TYR A 25 5.89 -44.20 -39.60
CA TYR A 25 5.63 -43.22 -38.53
C TYR A 25 5.17 -43.87 -37.21
N GLN A 26 4.92 -45.18 -37.20
CA GLN A 26 4.47 -45.92 -36.03
C GLN A 26 5.46 -45.80 -34.85
N ASN A 27 6.74 -46.14 -35.08
CA ASN A 27 7.76 -46.13 -34.02
C ASN A 27 8.02 -44.74 -33.42
N PRO A 28 8.25 -43.67 -34.22
CA PRO A 28 8.42 -42.32 -33.67
C PRO A 28 7.23 -41.85 -32.84
N LEU A 29 6.00 -42.14 -33.29
CA LEU A 29 4.80 -41.68 -32.61
C LEU A 29 4.55 -42.46 -31.31
N LEU A 30 4.79 -43.77 -31.32
CA LEU A 30 4.70 -44.61 -30.13
C LEU A 30 5.70 -44.17 -29.05
N PHE A 31 6.97 -43.95 -29.41
CA PHE A 31 7.98 -43.48 -28.45
C PHE A 31 7.69 -42.09 -27.93
N THR A 32 7.16 -41.20 -28.77
CA THR A 32 6.73 -39.86 -28.36
C THR A 32 5.61 -39.94 -27.32
N GLY A 33 4.59 -40.76 -27.58
CA GLY A 33 3.48 -40.97 -26.65
C GLY A 33 3.91 -41.62 -25.34
N LEU A 34 4.76 -42.65 -25.39
CA LEU A 34 5.31 -43.31 -24.20
C LEU A 34 6.19 -42.39 -23.37
N PHE A 35 7.05 -41.59 -24.01
CA PHE A 35 7.89 -40.61 -23.33
C PHE A 35 7.05 -39.51 -22.68
N ALA A 36 6.05 -38.99 -23.39
CA ALA A 36 5.13 -38.00 -22.86
C ALA A 36 4.34 -38.54 -21.65
N LEU A 37 3.83 -39.77 -21.74
CA LEU A 37 3.10 -40.42 -20.65
C LEU A 37 4.00 -40.65 -19.42
N SER A 38 5.20 -41.19 -19.62
CA SER A 38 6.15 -41.40 -18.53
C SER A 38 6.54 -40.07 -17.87
N GLY A 39 6.80 -39.03 -18.67
CA GLY A 39 7.12 -37.70 -18.16
C GLY A 39 5.98 -37.09 -17.36
N ALA A 40 4.73 -37.25 -17.83
CA ALA A 40 3.54 -36.78 -17.13
C ALA A 40 3.38 -37.46 -15.76
N ILE A 41 3.49 -38.80 -15.73
CA ILE A 41 3.41 -39.58 -14.49
C ILE A 41 4.53 -39.19 -13.52
N THR A 42 5.78 -39.10 -14.00
CA THR A 42 6.93 -38.71 -13.16
C THR A 42 6.77 -37.29 -12.63
N ASN A 43 6.26 -36.34 -13.42
CA ASN A 43 6.01 -34.98 -12.96
C ASN A 43 4.91 -34.92 -11.91
N GLN A 44 3.81 -35.65 -12.10
CA GLN A 44 2.75 -35.74 -11.09
C GLN A 44 3.27 -36.33 -9.78
N LEU A 45 4.05 -37.41 -9.89
CA LEU A 45 4.70 -38.05 -8.74
C LEU A 45 5.68 -37.09 -8.05
N ALA A 46 6.45 -36.31 -8.82
CA ALA A 46 7.39 -35.31 -8.30
C ALA A 46 6.67 -34.24 -7.46
N ILE A 47 5.55 -33.71 -7.97
CA ILE A 47 4.75 -32.74 -7.22
C ILE A 47 4.18 -33.37 -5.95
N HIS A 48 3.65 -34.60 -6.06
CA HIS A 48 3.12 -35.32 -4.90
C HIS A 48 4.19 -35.56 -3.84
N MET A 49 5.38 -36.02 -4.23
CA MET A 49 6.47 -36.32 -3.32
C MET A 49 7.11 -35.07 -2.71
N LEU A 50 6.85 -33.86 -3.23
CA LEU A 50 7.28 -32.64 -2.54
C LEU A 50 6.54 -32.48 -1.21
N PHE A 51 5.24 -32.79 -1.19
CA PHE A 51 4.36 -32.54 -0.05
C PHE A 51 4.15 -33.77 0.82
N GLU A 52 4.07 -34.96 0.24
CA GLU A 52 3.75 -36.20 0.94
C GLU A 52 4.88 -37.22 0.83
N ARG A 53 5.07 -38.00 1.90
CA ARG A 53 6.04 -39.09 1.90
C ARG A 53 5.49 -40.31 1.15
N VAL A 54 6.18 -40.71 0.09
CA VAL A 54 5.84 -41.89 -0.71
C VAL A 54 6.74 -43.06 -0.29
N PRO A 55 6.19 -44.24 0.04
CA PRO A 55 7.01 -45.39 0.42
C PRO A 55 7.95 -45.78 -0.74
N LEU A 56 9.16 -46.24 -0.41
CA LEU A 56 10.21 -46.66 -1.35
C LEU A 56 10.87 -45.55 -2.20
N LEU A 57 10.37 -44.31 -2.15
CA LEU A 57 10.97 -43.18 -2.88
C LEU A 57 11.74 -42.27 -1.92
N TYR A 58 13.07 -42.37 -1.97
CA TYR A 58 13.97 -41.47 -1.23
C TYR A 58 13.80 -40.03 -1.70
N GLY A 59 13.78 -39.08 -0.75
CA GLY A 59 13.56 -37.66 -1.05
C GLY A 59 12.10 -37.23 -1.12
N SER A 60 11.13 -38.13 -0.87
CA SER A 60 9.73 -37.76 -0.71
C SER A 60 9.45 -37.06 0.63
N GLY A 61 8.40 -36.24 0.68
CA GLY A 61 8.03 -35.40 1.82
C GLY A 61 9.05 -34.31 2.15
N ILE A 62 9.80 -33.80 1.16
CA ILE A 62 10.89 -32.84 1.44
C ILE A 62 10.39 -31.53 2.05
N ILE A 63 9.20 -31.06 1.65
CA ILE A 63 8.59 -29.84 2.21
C ILE A 63 8.13 -30.11 3.64
N GLU A 64 7.45 -31.23 3.90
CA GLU A 64 7.03 -31.62 5.26
C GLU A 64 8.25 -31.72 6.19
N LYS A 65 9.33 -32.37 5.73
CA LYS A 65 10.57 -32.53 6.49
C LYS A 65 11.27 -31.21 6.82
N ASN A 66 11.18 -30.21 5.95
CA ASN A 66 11.85 -28.91 6.11
C ASN A 66 10.86 -27.76 6.32
N PHE A 67 9.64 -28.07 6.79
CA PHE A 67 8.54 -27.12 6.80
C PHE A 67 8.87 -25.87 7.62
N GLU A 68 9.51 -26.04 8.78
CA GLU A 68 9.95 -24.93 9.63
C GLU A 68 11.01 -24.05 8.95
N THR A 69 11.98 -24.66 8.25
CA THR A 69 12.97 -23.92 7.48
C THR A 69 12.32 -23.15 6.33
N PHE A 70 11.41 -23.79 5.59
CA PHE A 70 10.66 -23.16 4.52
C PHE A 70 9.87 -21.94 5.02
N LYS A 71 9.17 -22.09 6.15
CA LYS A 71 8.44 -21.01 6.81
C LYS A 71 9.35 -19.85 7.20
N ALA A 72 10.51 -20.13 7.79
CA ALA A 72 11.49 -19.11 8.15
C ALA A 72 12.06 -18.39 6.92
N SER A 73 12.32 -19.12 5.83
CA SER A 73 12.79 -18.56 4.55
C SER A 73 11.73 -17.66 3.91
N ILE A 74 10.47 -18.10 3.85
CA ILE A 74 9.36 -17.30 3.33
C ILE A 74 9.17 -16.02 4.15
N ARG A 75 9.20 -16.12 5.48
CA ARG A 75 9.16 -14.94 6.35
C ARG A 75 10.30 -13.97 6.03
N THR A 76 11.52 -14.48 5.93
CA THR A 76 12.70 -13.67 5.63
C THR A 76 12.57 -12.99 4.26
N MET A 77 12.12 -13.72 3.25
CA MET A 77 11.88 -13.19 1.91
C MET A 77 10.82 -12.08 1.95
N ILE A 78 9.70 -12.30 2.64
CA ILE A 78 8.64 -11.30 2.79
C ILE A 78 9.20 -10.03 3.43
N MET A 79 9.88 -10.15 4.56
CA MET A 79 10.44 -8.99 5.27
C MET A 79 11.48 -8.24 4.43
N LYS A 80 12.33 -8.96 3.67
CA LYS A 80 13.40 -8.35 2.87
C LYS A 80 12.97 -7.79 1.52
N GLN A 81 11.87 -8.29 0.94
CA GLN A 81 11.47 -7.94 -0.43
C GLN A 81 10.23 -7.05 -0.46
N PHE A 82 9.31 -7.20 0.50
CA PHE A 82 8.05 -6.46 0.53
C PHE A 82 8.03 -5.37 1.61
N PHE A 83 8.71 -5.60 2.73
CA PHE A 83 8.77 -4.65 3.85
C PHE A 83 10.09 -3.88 3.90
N THR A 84 10.61 -3.48 2.74
CA THR A 84 11.77 -2.59 2.71
C THR A 84 11.37 -1.17 3.08
N LYS A 85 12.34 -0.38 3.56
CA LYS A 85 12.10 1.02 3.92
C LYS A 85 11.57 1.81 2.73
N GLU A 86 12.05 1.53 1.53
CA GLU A 86 11.63 2.19 0.29
C GLU A 86 10.20 1.82 -0.10
N GLN A 87 9.81 0.54 0.03
CA GLN A 87 8.44 0.11 -0.28
C GLN A 87 7.44 0.61 0.76
N LEU A 88 7.82 0.60 2.04
CA LEU A 88 7.01 1.18 3.11
C LEU A 88 6.87 2.69 2.95
N ASN A 89 7.95 3.42 2.68
CA ASN A 89 7.88 4.86 2.42
C ASN A 89 6.98 5.18 1.23
N ARG A 90 7.12 4.46 0.10
CA ARG A 90 6.20 4.61 -1.03
C ARG A 90 4.76 4.28 -0.67
N PHE A 91 4.53 3.28 0.19
CA PHE A 91 3.17 2.96 0.64
C PHE A 91 2.59 4.10 1.48
N PHE A 92 3.36 4.64 2.42
CA PHE A 92 2.94 5.76 3.27
C PHE A 92 2.77 7.07 2.48
N GLU A 93 3.67 7.40 1.54
CA GLU A 93 3.51 8.57 0.67
C GLU A 93 2.20 8.54 -0.15
N ASN A 94 1.72 7.33 -0.48
CA ASN A 94 0.44 7.16 -1.18
C ASN A 94 -0.77 7.12 -0.22
N GLU A 95 -0.56 6.76 1.05
CA GLU A 95 -1.59 6.75 2.09
C GLU A 95 -1.68 8.04 2.92
N ASP A 96 -0.68 8.93 2.82
CA ASP A 96 -0.67 10.31 3.33
C ASP A 96 -1.73 11.13 2.58
N LYS A 97 -2.98 10.77 2.87
CA LYS A 97 -4.10 11.68 2.87
C LYS A 97 -3.66 12.87 3.71
N LYS A 98 -3.27 13.92 3.00
CA LYS A 98 -3.26 15.33 3.39
C LYS A 98 -3.93 15.48 4.76
N ILE A 99 -3.14 15.62 5.82
CA ILE A 99 -3.69 15.98 7.14
C ILE A 99 -4.48 17.27 6.89
N ASP A 100 -5.80 17.15 6.93
CA ASP A 100 -6.67 18.30 6.75
C ASP A 100 -6.77 18.98 8.10
N LEU A 101 -6.00 20.05 8.24
CA LEU A 101 -5.92 20.85 9.46
C LEU A 101 -6.98 21.98 9.44
N THR A 102 -7.74 22.13 8.36
CA THR A 102 -8.83 23.11 8.26
C THR A 102 -9.88 22.96 9.38
N PRO A 103 -10.30 21.74 9.79
CA PRO A 103 -11.23 21.56 10.92
C PRO A 103 -10.69 22.09 12.26
N LEU A 104 -9.36 22.11 12.45
CA LEU A 104 -8.76 22.66 13.68
C LEU A 104 -8.81 24.19 13.68
N VAL A 105 -8.72 24.83 12.51
CA VAL A 105 -8.81 26.29 12.36
C VAL A 105 -10.26 26.75 12.54
N GLU A 106 -11.23 25.98 12.06
CA GLU A 106 -12.67 26.29 12.23
C GLU A 106 -13.12 26.19 13.69
N GLY A 107 -12.51 25.30 14.48
CA GLY A 107 -12.79 25.15 15.92
C GLY A 107 -11.96 26.07 16.83
N ALA A 108 -11.05 26.88 16.29
CA ALA A 108 -10.18 27.75 17.07
C ALA A 108 -10.88 29.04 17.52
N ASP A 109 -10.63 29.47 18.76
CA ASP A 109 -11.09 30.75 19.28
C ASP A 109 -10.13 31.89 18.89
N PHE A 110 -10.62 32.81 18.07
CA PHE A 110 -9.85 33.98 17.62
C PHE A 110 -10.11 35.25 18.44
N SER A 111 -10.93 35.17 19.50
CA SER A 111 -11.21 36.30 20.39
C SER A 111 -9.93 36.92 20.98
N PRO A 112 -8.93 36.14 21.46
CA PRO A 112 -7.69 36.72 21.99
C PRO A 112 -6.88 37.53 20.96
N ALA A 113 -6.91 37.12 19.69
CA ALA A 113 -6.23 37.84 18.61
C ALA A 113 -6.93 39.17 18.29
N PHE A 114 -8.26 39.18 18.34
CA PHE A 114 -9.05 40.41 18.22
C PHE A 114 -8.78 41.35 19.39
N ASP A 115 -8.78 40.86 20.63
CA ASP A 115 -8.55 41.68 21.82
C ASP A 115 -7.16 42.32 21.81
N ALA A 116 -6.14 41.54 21.42
CA ALA A 116 -4.78 42.05 21.25
C ALA A 116 -4.70 43.13 20.17
N LEU A 117 -5.37 42.93 19.03
CA LEU A 117 -5.42 43.90 17.95
C LEU A 117 -6.15 45.18 18.40
N SER A 118 -7.32 45.03 19.02
CA SER A 118 -8.15 46.14 19.51
C SER A 118 -7.36 47.00 20.49
N LYS A 119 -6.72 46.36 21.48
CA LYS A 119 -5.83 47.03 22.44
C LYS A 119 -4.68 47.76 21.76
N THR A 120 -4.01 47.12 20.79
CA THR A 120 -2.91 47.74 20.04
C THR A 120 -3.38 48.97 19.24
N VAL A 121 -4.57 48.91 18.65
CA VAL A 121 -5.18 50.03 17.93
C VAL A 121 -5.51 51.18 18.88
N MET A 122 -6.06 50.88 20.05
CA MET A 122 -6.39 51.86 21.10
C MET A 122 -5.15 52.53 21.71
N GLU A 123 -4.05 51.80 21.83
CA GLU A 123 -2.75 52.32 22.29
C GLU A 123 -2.01 53.10 21.19
N SER A 124 -2.42 52.97 19.94
CA SER A 124 -1.78 53.65 18.80
C SER A 124 -2.24 55.10 18.62
N LYS A 125 -1.58 55.82 17.70
CA LYS A 125 -1.98 57.17 17.27
C LYS A 125 -3.43 57.23 16.73
N PHE A 126 -3.99 56.10 16.32
CA PHE A 126 -5.37 56.00 15.85
C PHE A 126 -6.38 55.84 17.00
N GLY A 127 -5.97 55.36 18.18
CA GLY A 127 -6.85 55.18 19.32
C GLY A 127 -7.51 56.47 19.79
N GLY A 128 -6.76 57.58 19.80
CA GLY A 128 -7.31 58.91 20.11
C GLY A 128 -8.42 59.36 19.15
N ALA A 129 -8.34 58.97 17.88
CA ALA A 129 -9.39 59.24 16.90
C ALA A 129 -10.60 58.31 17.10
N ILE A 130 -10.38 57.02 17.38
CA ILE A 130 -11.47 56.05 17.60
C ILE A 130 -12.22 56.33 18.91
N SER A 131 -11.56 56.82 19.95
CA SER A 131 -12.19 57.26 21.20
C SER A 131 -13.24 58.36 21.01
N MET A 132 -13.11 59.20 19.98
CA MET A 132 -14.11 60.21 19.65
C MET A 132 -15.37 59.63 18.99
N PHE A 133 -15.30 58.40 18.45
CA PHE A 133 -16.37 57.71 17.74
C PHE A 133 -16.96 56.51 18.52
N GLY A 134 -16.75 56.45 19.84
CA GLY A 134 -17.27 55.38 20.69
C GLY A 134 -16.21 54.43 21.25
N GLY A 135 -14.93 54.65 20.97
CA GLY A 135 -13.82 53.94 21.60
C GLY A 135 -13.83 52.43 21.33
N GLU A 136 -13.53 51.65 22.36
CA GLU A 136 -13.44 50.19 22.28
C GLU A 136 -14.78 49.53 21.89
N GLU A 137 -15.91 50.08 22.33
CA GLU A 137 -17.25 49.60 21.95
C GLU A 137 -17.52 49.71 20.43
N ALA A 138 -16.92 50.71 19.77
CA ALA A 138 -17.03 50.85 18.32
C ALA A 138 -16.26 49.75 17.56
N LEU A 139 -15.19 49.21 18.16
CA LEU A 139 -14.42 48.11 17.59
C LEU A 139 -15.11 46.76 17.83
N GLU A 140 -15.85 46.61 18.93
CA GLU A 140 -16.47 45.34 19.30
C GLU A 140 -17.46 44.80 18.25
N GLY A 141 -18.16 45.68 17.53
CA GLY A 141 -19.00 45.31 16.39
C GLY A 141 -18.24 44.66 15.22
N LEU A 142 -16.91 44.77 15.19
CA LEU A 142 -16.03 44.14 14.20
C LEU A 142 -15.45 42.80 14.65
N ARG A 143 -15.71 42.35 15.89
CA ARG A 143 -15.15 41.11 16.43
C ARG A 143 -15.48 39.88 15.56
N GLU A 144 -16.76 39.67 15.28
CA GLU A 144 -17.22 38.56 14.42
C GLU A 144 -16.71 38.60 12.97
N PRO A 145 -16.77 39.74 12.25
CA PRO A 145 -16.22 39.80 10.89
C PRO A 145 -14.68 39.67 10.88
N PHE A 146 -13.97 40.14 11.91
CA PHE A 146 -12.54 39.90 12.06
C PHE A 146 -12.23 38.42 12.26
N ALA A 147 -12.88 37.77 13.22
CA ALA A 147 -12.70 36.35 13.53
C ALA A 147 -12.93 35.48 12.28
N ARG A 148 -14.00 35.76 11.51
CA ARG A 148 -14.28 35.06 10.24
C ARG A 148 -13.19 35.26 9.19
N LYS A 149 -12.72 36.49 8.99
CA LYS A 149 -11.66 36.75 8.00
C LYS A 149 -10.32 36.16 8.41
N LEU A 150 -9.99 36.22 9.70
CA LEU A 150 -8.76 35.64 10.22
C LEU A 150 -8.79 34.11 10.12
N SER A 151 -9.89 33.47 10.51
CA SER A 151 -10.10 32.02 10.32
C SER A 151 -9.93 31.61 8.86
N ALA A 152 -10.56 32.31 7.92
CA ALA A 152 -10.40 32.03 6.48
C ALA A 152 -8.95 32.19 5.99
N ALA A 153 -8.25 33.23 6.45
CA ALA A 153 -6.85 33.45 6.09
C ALA A 153 -5.94 32.36 6.65
N VAL A 154 -6.12 31.97 7.92
CA VAL A 154 -5.36 30.91 8.57
C VAL A 154 -5.66 29.56 7.90
N SER A 155 -6.92 29.26 7.57
CA SER A 155 -7.29 28.06 6.83
C SER A 155 -6.57 28.00 5.48
N SER A 156 -6.52 29.11 4.73
CA SER A 156 -5.77 29.17 3.47
C SER A 156 -4.26 28.93 3.65
N ILE A 157 -3.67 29.42 4.74
CA ILE A 157 -2.24 29.23 5.03
C ILE A 157 -1.98 27.75 5.34
N VAL A 158 -2.80 27.17 6.19
CA VAL A 158 -2.67 25.79 6.67
C VAL A 158 -2.94 24.77 5.56
N SER A 159 -3.82 25.09 4.60
CA SER A 159 -4.05 24.26 3.43
C SER A 159 -2.97 24.39 2.34
N SER A 160 -2.08 25.38 2.43
CA SER A 160 -1.05 25.64 1.41
C SER A 160 0.04 24.56 1.39
N ASP A 161 0.60 24.32 0.21
CA ASP A 161 1.66 23.33 0.03
C ASP A 161 2.95 23.72 0.78
N ALA A 162 3.21 25.02 0.93
CA ALA A 162 4.36 25.53 1.68
C ALA A 162 4.28 25.17 3.17
N PHE A 163 3.11 25.33 3.79
CA PHE A 163 2.90 24.98 5.19
C PHE A 163 2.97 23.47 5.41
N LYS A 164 2.36 22.68 4.51
CA LYS A 164 2.41 21.20 4.55
C LYS A 164 3.84 20.68 4.44
N ALA A 165 4.63 21.22 3.51
CA ALA A 165 6.04 20.85 3.36
C ALA A 165 6.87 21.17 4.63
N GLN A 166 6.61 22.31 5.29
CA GLN A 166 7.26 22.64 6.56
C GLN A 166 6.82 21.72 7.70
N LEU A 167 5.52 21.38 7.76
CA LEU A 167 4.98 20.46 8.75
C LEU A 167 5.59 19.07 8.62
N ASP A 168 5.63 18.53 7.40
CA ASP A 168 6.21 17.22 7.10
C ASP A 168 7.69 17.18 7.47
N HIS A 169 8.44 18.22 7.11
CA HIS A 169 9.85 18.36 7.49
C HIS A 169 10.04 18.34 9.02
N HIS A 170 9.20 19.04 9.78
CA HIS A 170 9.29 19.06 11.24
C HIS A 170 8.91 17.72 11.89
N ILE A 171 7.87 17.04 11.40
CA ILE A 171 7.45 15.72 11.87
C ILE A 171 8.56 14.69 11.62
N GLN A 172 9.13 14.68 10.42
CA GLN A 172 10.22 13.76 10.08
C GLN A 172 11.51 14.05 10.86
N SER A 173 11.77 15.30 11.21
CA SER A 173 12.95 15.68 12.01
C SER A 173 12.83 15.40 13.52
N SER A 174 11.59 15.18 14.00
CA SER A 174 11.29 14.98 15.42
C SER A 174 11.06 13.51 15.79
N ALA A 175 11.05 12.61 14.81
CA ALA A 175 10.94 11.16 14.95
C ALA A 175 12.32 10.48 14.89
#